data_AF-A0A956QZ85-F1
#
_entry.id   AF-A0A956QZ85-F1
#
_cell.length_a   1.000
_cell.length_b   1.000
_cell.length_c   1.000
_cell.angle_alpha   90.00
_cell.angle_beta   90.00
_cell.angle_gamma   90.00
#
_symmetry.space_group_name_H-M   'P 1'
#
loop_
_entity.id
_entity.type
_entity.pdbx_description
1 polymer ?
#
loop_
_entity_poly.entity_id
_entity_poly.type
_entity_poly.pdbx_seq_one_letter_code
_entity_poly.pdbx_strand_id
1 'polypeptide(L)'
;MTSPTDVAEVRLRYAAASDPITDDDTFRLHLPTDAHRGARLVAKLTRPGVARDALMTVADVLASDLRFKARDRADYLAYLIAQGKRVSNEVWDAQKSFLAEKYGGAVGDAEGAEGGGESPLDPVVTVSEQGLSLEVFSADESAYARLLFKAGAAYESQELGAGTTYLALDEALTRGIGRMRSYRSSTLELGPGPASEGAVEGVSDRAIQVPLRWLRAFGQVQAASTLPAHEFTLAPIDLYNVL
;
A
#
# COMPACT_ATOMS: atom_id res chain seq x y z
N MET A 1 16.17 -6.16 26.90
CA MET A 1 14.85 -6.72 26.55
C MET A 1 13.99 -5.55 26.12
N THR A 2 13.82 -5.33 24.82
CA THR A 2 12.92 -4.33 24.23
C THR A 2 11.48 -4.85 24.38
N SER A 3 10.58 -3.99 24.85
CA SER A 3 9.17 -4.31 25.07
C SER A 3 8.52 -4.61 23.71
N PRO A 4 7.56 -5.54 23.60
CA PRO A 4 6.81 -5.78 22.34
C PRO A 4 6.05 -4.55 21.82
N THR A 5 5.93 -3.49 22.63
CA THR A 5 5.26 -2.23 22.34
C THR A 5 6.20 -1.10 21.90
N ASP A 6 7.50 -1.36 21.78
CA ASP A 6 8.44 -0.31 21.38
C ASP A 6 8.20 0.09 19.93
N VAL A 7 8.03 1.40 19.71
CA VAL A 7 7.75 2.01 18.41
C VAL A 7 8.79 3.09 18.10
N ALA A 8 9.03 3.31 16.82
CA ALA A 8 9.79 4.43 16.30
C ALA A 8 8.84 5.38 15.56
N GLU A 9 8.82 6.65 15.95
CA GLU A 9 8.06 7.66 15.23
C GLU A 9 8.76 8.00 13.89
N VAL A 10 7.99 7.98 12.80
CA VAL A 10 8.43 8.42 11.48
C VAL A 10 7.47 9.49 10.98
N ARG A 11 8.04 10.64 10.57
CA ARG A 11 7.28 11.70 9.92
C ARG A 11 7.30 11.52 8.41
N LEU A 12 6.13 11.73 7.80
CA LEU A 12 5.86 11.60 6.38
C LEU A 12 5.09 12.83 5.92
N ARG A 13 5.38 13.27 4.70
CA ARG A 13 4.65 14.35 4.06
C ARG A 13 4.36 14.00 2.60
N TYR A 14 3.10 13.87 2.24
CA TYR A 14 2.68 13.49 0.90
C TYR A 14 1.85 14.58 0.24
N ALA A 15 2.04 14.78 -1.07
CA ALA A 15 1.03 15.38 -1.93
C ALA A 15 -0.17 14.43 -2.07
N ALA A 16 -1.36 14.99 -2.33
CA ALA A 16 -2.49 14.18 -2.73
C ALA A 16 -2.19 13.41 -4.03
N ALA A 17 -2.64 12.16 -4.13
CA ALA A 17 -2.62 11.43 -5.38
C ALA A 17 -3.48 12.17 -6.43
N SER A 18 -2.92 12.37 -7.62
CA SER A 18 -3.61 13.04 -8.72
C SER A 18 -4.17 12.04 -9.72
N ASP A 19 -5.20 12.45 -10.44
CA ASP A 19 -5.69 11.68 -11.58
C ASP A 19 -4.60 11.55 -12.66
N PRO A 20 -4.51 10.40 -13.37
CA PRO A 20 -3.61 10.27 -14.50
C PRO A 20 -3.89 11.34 -15.56
N ILE A 21 -2.82 11.96 -16.07
CA ILE A 21 -2.89 12.86 -17.21
C ILE A 21 -2.90 12.00 -18.47
N THR A 22 -3.96 12.10 -19.26
CA THR A 22 -4.13 11.26 -20.45
C THR A 22 -4.49 12.07 -21.68
N ASP A 23 -3.88 11.73 -22.81
CA ASP A 23 -4.38 12.09 -24.15
C ASP A 23 -4.78 10.79 -24.89
N ASP A 24 -4.95 10.84 -26.22
CA ASP A 24 -5.35 9.69 -27.02
C ASP A 24 -4.32 8.54 -26.96
N ASP A 25 -3.02 8.88 -26.96
CA ASP A 25 -1.88 7.96 -27.13
C ASP A 25 -1.02 7.81 -25.86
N THR A 26 -1.11 8.74 -24.92
CA THR A 26 -0.25 8.83 -23.75
C THR A 26 -1.03 8.72 -22.44
N PHE A 27 -0.32 8.19 -21.44
CA PHE A 27 -0.79 8.06 -20.08
C PHE A 27 0.35 8.45 -19.15
N ARG A 28 0.14 9.42 -18.27
CA ARG A 28 1.12 9.81 -17.25
C ARG A 28 0.49 9.72 -15.89
N LEU A 29 1.16 9.03 -14.98
CA LEU A 29 0.68 8.84 -13.61
C LEU A 29 1.76 9.28 -12.63
N HIS A 30 1.39 10.17 -11.71
CA HIS A 30 2.23 10.58 -10.60
C HIS A 30 2.12 9.57 -9.45
N LEU A 31 3.26 9.19 -8.89
CA LEU A 31 3.41 8.32 -7.73
C LEU A 31 3.94 9.19 -6.56
N PRO A 32 3.06 9.67 -5.66
CA PRO A 32 3.43 10.61 -4.61
C PRO A 32 4.32 9.98 -3.54
N THR A 33 5.54 10.50 -3.41
CA THR A 33 6.50 10.05 -2.39
C THR A 33 6.60 11.00 -1.21
N ASP A 34 7.23 10.54 -0.13
CA ASP A 34 7.48 11.36 1.04
C ASP A 34 8.43 12.53 0.71
N ALA A 35 8.02 13.75 1.05
CA ALA A 35 8.77 14.98 0.82
C ALA A 35 10.00 15.14 1.74
N HIS A 36 10.08 14.39 2.85
CA HIS A 36 11.26 14.41 3.72
C HIS A 36 12.42 13.57 3.17
N ARG A 37 12.17 12.67 2.23
CA ARG A 37 13.15 11.71 1.70
C ARG A 37 13.21 11.77 0.18
N GLY A 38 14.37 12.14 -0.35
CA GLY A 38 14.56 12.31 -1.79
C GLY A 38 14.67 10.99 -2.54
N ALA A 39 13.77 10.77 -3.48
CA ALA A 39 13.93 9.86 -4.61
C ALA A 39 13.06 10.40 -5.77
N ARG A 40 13.56 10.31 -7.00
CA ARG A 40 12.82 10.79 -8.18
C ARG A 40 13.04 9.87 -9.36
N LEU A 41 12.00 9.62 -10.13
CA LEU A 41 12.11 8.84 -11.35
C LEU A 41 11.04 9.28 -12.34
N VAL A 42 11.42 9.51 -13.58
CA VAL A 42 10.48 9.61 -14.70
C VAL A 42 10.76 8.45 -15.63
N ALA A 43 9.84 7.49 -15.67
CA ALA A 43 10.05 6.18 -16.30
C ALA A 43 8.98 5.89 -17.35
N LYS A 44 9.39 5.83 -18.62
CA LYS A 44 8.52 5.38 -19.71
C LYS A 44 8.49 3.84 -19.72
N LEU A 45 7.31 3.27 -19.49
CA LEU A 45 7.13 1.83 -19.34
C LEU A 45 7.23 1.10 -20.69
N THR A 46 7.97 -0.01 -20.71
CA THR A 46 8.08 -0.89 -21.88
C THR A 46 6.81 -1.74 -22.07
N ARG A 47 6.20 -2.19 -20.97
CA ARG A 47 4.98 -3.03 -20.98
C ARG A 47 3.93 -2.50 -19.99
N PRO A 48 3.17 -1.45 -20.35
CA PRO A 48 2.22 -0.80 -19.43
C PRO A 48 1.22 -1.75 -18.77
N GLY A 49 0.61 -2.66 -19.54
CA GLY A 49 -0.36 -3.62 -18.98
C GLY A 49 0.23 -4.53 -17.90
N VAL A 50 1.47 -5.02 -18.11
CA VAL A 50 2.17 -5.86 -17.12
C VAL A 50 2.55 -5.04 -15.89
N ALA A 51 3.02 -3.80 -16.08
CA ALA A 51 3.37 -2.92 -14.98
C ALA A 51 2.15 -2.56 -14.12
N ARG A 52 1.00 -2.31 -14.74
CA ARG A 52 -0.28 -2.12 -14.05
C ARG A 52 -0.62 -3.33 -13.19
N ASP A 53 -0.63 -4.53 -13.79
CA ASP A 53 -1.07 -5.74 -13.08
C ASP A 53 -0.11 -6.06 -11.92
N ALA A 54 1.20 -5.83 -12.10
CA ALA A 54 2.20 -5.98 -11.05
C ALA A 54 2.01 -4.97 -9.90
N LEU A 55 1.75 -3.70 -10.20
CA LEU A 55 1.46 -2.68 -9.19
C LEU A 55 0.15 -2.95 -8.44
N MET A 56 -0.89 -3.44 -9.13
CA MET A 56 -2.13 -3.85 -8.48
C MET A 56 -1.92 -5.05 -7.57
N THR A 57 -1.09 -6.01 -7.98
CA THR A 57 -0.71 -7.14 -7.11
C THR A 57 -0.01 -6.67 -5.84
N VAL A 58 0.86 -5.65 -5.91
CA VAL A 58 1.47 -5.05 -4.71
C VAL A 58 0.42 -4.42 -3.79
N ALA A 59 -0.58 -3.74 -4.36
CA ALA A 59 -1.69 -3.17 -3.59
C ALA A 59 -2.53 -4.28 -2.91
N ASP A 60 -2.80 -5.37 -3.61
CA ASP A 60 -3.53 -6.52 -3.07
C ASP A 60 -2.76 -7.20 -1.93
N VAL A 61 -1.43 -7.37 -2.05
CA VAL A 61 -0.59 -7.90 -0.97
C VAL A 61 -0.61 -6.96 0.24
N LEU A 62 -0.44 -5.66 0.03
CA LEU A 62 -0.46 -4.66 1.10
C LEU A 62 -1.78 -4.69 1.89
N ALA A 63 -2.90 -4.84 1.18
CA ALA A 63 -4.25 -4.92 1.77
C ALA A 63 -4.59 -6.31 2.34
N SER A 64 -3.82 -7.36 2.00
CA SER A 64 -4.09 -8.72 2.44
C SER A 64 -4.00 -8.85 3.96
N ASP A 65 -4.94 -9.59 4.54
CA ASP A 65 -4.99 -9.91 5.97
C ASP A 65 -5.60 -11.30 6.14
N LEU A 66 -4.78 -12.28 6.52
CA LEU A 66 -5.14 -13.68 6.72
C LEU A 66 -5.56 -13.96 8.17
N ARG A 67 -5.59 -12.96 9.05
CA ARG A 67 -6.15 -13.12 10.39
C ARG A 67 -7.63 -13.49 10.28
N PHE A 68 -8.08 -14.34 11.19
CA PHE A 68 -9.47 -14.77 11.22
C PHE A 68 -10.41 -13.56 11.39
N LYS A 69 -11.25 -13.31 10.39
CA LYS A 69 -12.30 -12.30 10.45
C LYS A 69 -13.60 -13.00 10.86
N ALA A 70 -14.01 -12.82 12.12
CA ALA A 70 -15.28 -13.33 12.60
C ALA A 70 -16.42 -12.79 11.70
N ARG A 71 -17.34 -13.65 11.29
CA ARG A 71 -18.49 -13.24 10.46
C ARG A 71 -19.23 -12.13 11.19
N ASP A 72 -19.33 -10.98 10.54
CA ASP A 72 -20.15 -9.88 10.99
C ASP A 72 -21.61 -10.34 11.06
N ARG A 73 -22.16 -10.38 12.27
CA ARG A 73 -23.56 -10.70 12.53
C ARG A 73 -24.39 -9.44 12.74
N ALA A 74 -23.85 -8.24 12.55
CA ALA A 74 -24.55 -6.98 12.80
C ALA A 74 -25.80 -6.85 11.92
N ASP A 75 -25.74 -7.23 10.65
CA ASP A 75 -26.91 -7.21 9.76
C ASP A 75 -27.99 -8.23 10.20
N TYR A 76 -27.56 -9.40 10.68
CA TYR A 76 -28.46 -10.42 11.23
C TYR A 76 -29.08 -10.00 12.57
N LEU A 77 -28.30 -9.36 13.44
CA LEU A 77 -28.77 -8.80 14.70
C LEU A 77 -29.73 -7.63 14.45
N ALA A 78 -29.41 -6.73 13.52
CA ALA A 78 -30.28 -5.64 13.09
C ALA A 78 -31.60 -6.17 12.50
N TYR A 79 -31.54 -7.23 11.70
CA TYR A 79 -32.72 -7.95 11.21
C TYR A 79 -33.57 -8.55 12.34
N LEU A 80 -32.95 -9.20 13.34
CA LEU A 80 -33.66 -9.76 14.50
C LEU A 80 -34.32 -8.68 15.37
N ILE A 81 -33.69 -7.52 15.53
CA ILE A 81 -34.23 -6.35 16.21
C ILE A 81 -35.44 -5.80 15.45
N ALA A 82 -35.33 -5.65 14.12
CA ALA A 82 -36.41 -5.19 13.26
C ALA A 82 -37.63 -6.15 13.26
N GLN A 83 -37.43 -7.43 13.56
CA GLN A 83 -38.49 -8.43 13.72
C GLN A 83 -39.16 -8.42 15.12
N GLY A 84 -38.79 -7.50 16.02
CA GLY A 84 -39.51 -7.26 17.28
C GLY A 84 -39.38 -8.35 18.34
N LYS A 85 -38.45 -9.30 18.19
CA LYS A 85 -38.07 -10.20 19.29
C LYS A 85 -37.32 -9.35 20.33
N ARG A 86 -37.80 -9.30 21.58
CA ARG A 86 -37.20 -8.50 22.67
C ARG A 86 -35.70 -8.80 22.78
N VAL A 87 -34.89 -7.90 22.25
CA VAL A 87 -33.44 -7.92 22.36
C VAL A 87 -33.10 -7.30 23.72
N SER A 88 -32.35 -8.03 24.56
CA SER A 88 -31.96 -7.57 25.90
C SER A 88 -30.95 -6.42 25.83
N ASN A 89 -30.84 -5.64 26.90
CA ASN A 89 -29.84 -4.56 27.01
C ASN A 89 -28.41 -5.07 26.77
N GLU A 90 -28.11 -6.31 27.12
CA GLU A 90 -26.80 -6.94 26.87
C GLU A 90 -26.47 -7.07 25.38
N VAL A 91 -27.47 -7.31 24.52
CA VAL A 91 -27.27 -7.39 23.07
C VAL A 91 -27.12 -6.00 22.47
N TRP A 92 -27.75 -4.98 23.08
CA TRP A 92 -27.54 -3.58 22.71
C TRP A 92 -26.12 -3.12 23.04
N ASP A 93 -25.62 -3.47 24.23
CA ASP A 93 -24.26 -3.18 24.66
C ASP A 93 -23.23 -3.96 23.82
N ALA A 94 -23.49 -5.23 23.52
CA ALA A 94 -22.64 -6.02 22.62
C ALA A 94 -22.61 -5.46 21.19
N GLN A 95 -23.74 -4.95 20.67
CA GLN A 95 -23.79 -4.28 19.37
C GLN A 95 -23.01 -2.96 19.40
N LYS A 96 -23.12 -2.18 20.47
CA LYS A 96 -22.41 -0.91 20.63
C LYS A 96 -20.90 -1.11 20.76
N SER A 97 -20.47 -2.13 21.53
CA SER A 97 -19.07 -2.52 21.64
C SER A 97 -18.52 -3.05 20.31
N PHE A 98 -19.26 -3.88 19.59
CA PHE A 98 -18.86 -4.37 18.27
C PHE A 98 -18.78 -3.26 17.21
N LEU A 99 -19.74 -2.32 17.21
CA LEU A 99 -19.71 -1.15 16.34
C LEU A 99 -18.57 -0.20 16.70
N ALA A 100 -18.26 -0.04 17.99
CA ALA A 100 -17.12 0.76 18.45
C ALA A 100 -15.78 0.09 18.07
N GLU A 101 -15.67 -1.23 18.17
CA GLU A 101 -14.49 -2.00 17.74
C GLU A 101 -14.32 -1.96 16.21
N LYS A 102 -15.42 -1.99 15.45
CA LYS A 102 -15.40 -2.04 13.98
C LYS A 102 -15.32 -0.66 13.29
N TYR A 103 -15.89 0.38 13.90
CA TYR A 103 -16.01 1.72 13.30
C TYR A 103 -15.45 2.86 14.17
N GLY A 104 -14.94 2.56 15.37
CA GLY A 104 -14.34 3.56 16.27
C GLY A 104 -13.10 4.26 15.72
N GLY A 105 -12.56 3.82 14.58
CA GLY A 105 -11.50 4.51 13.84
C GLY A 105 -11.95 5.42 12.70
N ALA A 106 -13.25 5.48 12.36
CA ALA A 106 -13.72 6.19 11.16
C ALA A 106 -14.34 7.58 11.42
N VAL A 107 -14.38 8.06 12.66
CA VAL A 107 -14.86 9.42 12.96
C VAL A 107 -14.01 10.03 14.07
N GLY A 108 -13.12 10.94 13.67
CA GLY A 108 -12.57 11.97 14.54
C GLY A 108 -11.19 11.66 15.11
N ASP A 109 -10.25 12.53 14.75
CA ASP A 109 -9.05 12.90 15.49
C ASP A 109 -9.12 12.56 17.00
N ALA A 110 -8.32 11.61 17.48
CA ALA A 110 -7.73 11.63 18.84
C ALA A 110 -6.88 10.38 19.11
N GLU A 111 -5.69 10.66 19.65
CA GLU A 111 -4.89 9.84 20.56
C GLU A 111 -5.67 8.73 21.32
N GLY A 112 -5.16 7.49 21.26
CA GLY A 112 -5.40 6.50 22.32
C GLY A 112 -6.41 5.37 22.07
N ALA A 113 -6.61 4.90 20.84
CA ALA A 113 -7.43 3.71 20.59
C ALA A 113 -6.59 2.42 20.51
N GLU A 114 -6.40 1.74 21.65
CA GLU A 114 -5.97 0.33 21.71
C GLU A 114 -7.13 -0.57 21.23
N GLY A 115 -7.19 -0.88 19.94
CA GLY A 115 -8.21 -1.80 19.40
C GLY A 115 -8.57 -1.63 17.92
N GLY A 116 -8.10 -0.58 17.24
CA GLY A 116 -8.15 -0.51 15.77
C GLY A 116 -6.99 -1.32 15.19
N GLY A 117 -7.25 -2.29 14.31
CA GLY A 117 -6.18 -3.01 13.62
C GLY A 117 -5.22 -2.01 12.98
N GLU A 118 -3.92 -2.12 13.30
CA GLU A 118 -2.89 -1.26 12.70
C GLU A 118 -3.01 -1.34 11.17
N SER A 119 -3.25 -0.20 10.52
CA SER A 119 -3.19 -0.11 9.06
C SER A 119 -1.79 -0.53 8.59
N PRO A 120 -1.68 -1.23 7.45
CA PRO A 120 -0.37 -1.57 6.90
C PRO A 120 0.49 -0.32 6.72
N LEU A 121 1.80 -0.47 6.93
CA LEU A 121 2.74 0.62 6.70
C LEU A 121 2.90 0.89 5.20
N ASP A 122 3.08 2.16 4.86
CA ASP A 122 3.24 2.62 3.48
C ASP A 122 4.41 1.89 2.78
N PRO A 123 4.30 1.56 1.48
CA PRO A 123 5.36 0.92 0.73
C PRO A 123 6.70 1.66 0.81
N VAL A 124 7.77 0.90 1.01
CA VAL A 124 9.14 1.42 0.88
C VAL A 124 9.53 1.37 -0.59
N VAL A 125 9.98 2.51 -1.13
CA VAL A 125 10.35 2.66 -2.53
C VAL A 125 11.81 3.04 -2.65
N THR A 126 12.57 2.30 -3.46
CA THR A 126 13.96 2.58 -3.75
C THR A 126 14.16 2.80 -5.24
N VAL A 127 14.78 3.93 -5.58
CA VAL A 127 15.27 4.24 -6.92
C VAL A 127 16.78 4.07 -6.93
N SER A 128 17.28 3.27 -7.85
CA SER A 128 18.72 3.06 -8.06
C SER A 128 19.02 2.92 -9.55
N GLU A 129 20.30 2.84 -9.91
CA GLU A 129 20.73 2.54 -11.29
C GLU A 129 20.22 1.18 -11.79
N GLN A 130 19.92 0.25 -10.89
CA GLN A 130 19.43 -1.09 -11.25
C GLN A 130 17.92 -1.11 -11.56
N GLY A 131 17.18 -0.10 -11.09
CA GLY A 131 15.73 -0.05 -11.24
C GLY A 131 14.99 0.65 -10.10
N LEU A 132 13.68 0.59 -10.21
CA LEU A 132 12.70 1.00 -9.21
C LEU A 132 12.21 -0.23 -8.46
N SER A 133 12.39 -0.29 -7.14
CA SER A 133 11.80 -1.33 -6.30
C SER A 133 10.75 -0.78 -5.34
N LEU A 134 9.66 -1.53 -5.17
CA LEU A 134 8.60 -1.28 -4.19
C LEU A 134 8.50 -2.50 -3.27
N GLU A 135 8.46 -2.26 -1.96
CA GLU A 135 8.46 -3.29 -0.93
C GLU A 135 7.34 -3.07 0.07
N VAL A 136 6.59 -4.15 0.35
CA VAL A 136 5.43 -4.12 1.24
C VAL A 136 5.40 -5.35 2.13
N PHE A 137 4.83 -5.19 3.32
CA PHE A 137 4.25 -6.30 4.09
C PHE A 137 2.73 -6.27 3.95
N SER A 138 2.09 -7.43 4.08
CA SER A 138 0.64 -7.49 4.27
C SER A 138 0.20 -6.84 5.58
N ALA A 139 -1.10 -6.51 5.70
CA ALA A 139 -1.66 -5.84 6.87
C ALA A 139 -1.54 -6.66 8.17
N ASP A 140 -1.40 -7.98 8.06
CA ASP A 140 -1.11 -8.88 9.18
C ASP A 140 0.38 -9.25 9.33
N GLU A 141 1.25 -8.60 8.55
CA GLU A 141 2.70 -8.84 8.51
C GLU A 141 3.10 -10.29 8.16
N SER A 142 2.18 -11.12 7.65
CA SER A 142 2.42 -12.54 7.35
C SER A 142 3.09 -12.78 6.00
N ALA A 143 2.97 -11.83 5.07
CA ALA A 143 3.56 -11.88 3.75
C ALA A 143 4.43 -10.64 3.48
N TYR A 144 5.53 -10.86 2.76
CA TYR A 144 6.38 -9.80 2.22
C TYR A 144 6.44 -9.93 0.70
N ALA A 145 6.38 -8.79 0.00
CA ALA A 145 6.56 -8.74 -1.44
C ALA A 145 7.51 -7.62 -1.85
N ARG A 146 8.30 -7.90 -2.88
CA ARG A 146 9.16 -6.93 -3.57
C ARG A 146 8.90 -6.95 -5.06
N LEU A 147 8.43 -5.83 -5.59
CA LEU A 147 8.32 -5.60 -7.03
C LEU A 147 9.54 -4.84 -7.52
N LEU A 148 10.25 -5.36 -8.51
CA LEU A 148 11.37 -4.68 -9.16
C LEU A 148 11.04 -4.40 -10.63
N PHE A 149 10.97 -3.11 -10.98
CA PHE A 149 11.06 -2.67 -12.36
C PHE A 149 12.54 -2.50 -12.71
N LYS A 150 13.10 -3.46 -13.45
CA LYS A 150 14.51 -3.41 -13.86
C LYS A 150 14.74 -2.32 -14.90
N ALA A 151 15.70 -1.42 -14.65
CA ALA A 151 16.06 -0.36 -15.59
C ALA A 151 16.49 -0.95 -16.94
N GLY A 152 16.05 -0.33 -18.04
CA GLY A 152 16.35 -0.75 -19.42
C GLY A 152 15.59 -1.99 -19.92
N ALA A 153 14.96 -2.77 -19.03
CA ALA A 153 14.12 -3.91 -19.40
C ALA A 153 12.63 -3.64 -19.18
N ALA A 154 12.28 -3.02 -18.06
CA ALA A 154 10.91 -2.70 -17.70
C ALA A 154 10.51 -1.26 -18.05
N TYR A 155 11.48 -0.36 -18.10
CA TYR A 155 11.29 1.05 -18.45
C TYR A 155 12.55 1.69 -19.03
N GLU A 156 12.35 2.79 -19.74
CA GLU A 156 13.40 3.74 -20.14
C GLU A 156 13.34 4.97 -19.22
N SER A 157 14.48 5.33 -18.62
CA SER A 157 14.57 6.46 -17.69
C SER A 157 14.75 7.77 -18.44
N GLN A 158 13.92 8.77 -18.11
CA GLN A 158 14.07 10.15 -18.59
C GLN A 158 14.73 11.04 -17.52
N GLU A 159 14.47 10.76 -16.25
CA GLU A 159 15.06 11.43 -15.10
C GLU A 159 15.30 10.40 -13.98
N LEU A 160 16.41 10.50 -13.26
CA LEU A 160 16.78 9.61 -12.16
C LEU A 160 17.41 10.40 -11.01
N GLY A 161 16.76 10.36 -9.84
CA GLY A 161 17.31 10.78 -8.55
C GLY A 161 17.30 9.57 -7.62
N ALA A 162 18.45 8.92 -7.45
CA ALA A 162 18.57 7.73 -6.61
C ALA A 162 18.29 8.05 -5.14
N GLY A 163 17.66 7.11 -4.44
CA GLY A 163 17.28 7.29 -3.04
C GLY A 163 16.24 6.27 -2.59
N THR A 164 15.91 6.31 -1.30
CA THR A 164 14.84 5.50 -0.71
C THR A 164 13.86 6.40 0.02
N THR A 165 12.58 6.20 -0.25
CA THR A 165 11.47 7.01 0.25
C THR A 165 10.26 6.10 0.52
N TYR A 166 9.14 6.70 0.89
CA TYR A 166 7.87 6.01 1.04
C TYR A 166 6.90 6.47 -0.05
N LEU A 167 5.92 5.65 -0.39
CA LEU A 167 4.88 5.93 -1.38
C LEU A 167 3.51 5.93 -0.72
N ALA A 168 2.70 6.97 -0.93
CA ALA A 168 1.30 6.93 -0.53
C ALA A 168 0.48 6.09 -1.52
N LEU A 169 0.36 4.78 -1.25
CA LEU A 169 -0.46 3.86 -2.03
C LEU A 169 -1.90 3.83 -1.51
N ASP A 170 -2.62 4.93 -1.77
CA ASP A 170 -4.02 5.07 -1.37
C ASP A 170 -4.99 4.56 -2.46
N GLU A 171 -6.29 4.66 -2.18
CA GLU A 171 -7.35 4.24 -3.11
C GLU A 171 -7.33 5.08 -4.41
N ALA A 172 -6.97 6.37 -4.32
CA ALA A 172 -6.93 7.26 -5.48
C ALA A 172 -5.80 6.86 -6.44
N LEU A 173 -4.58 6.63 -5.93
CA LEU A 173 -3.47 6.11 -6.70
C LEU A 173 -3.78 4.73 -7.27
N THR A 174 -4.40 3.86 -6.47
CA THR A 174 -4.80 2.51 -6.90
C THR A 174 -5.77 2.57 -8.09
N ARG A 175 -6.81 3.41 -8.02
CA ARG A 175 -7.72 3.66 -9.15
C ARG A 175 -6.98 4.24 -10.36
N GLY A 176 -6.04 5.16 -10.13
CA GLY A 176 -5.18 5.74 -11.16
C GLY A 176 -4.38 4.68 -11.92
N ILE A 177 -3.72 3.76 -11.19
CA ILE A 177 -2.98 2.63 -11.78
C ILE A 177 -3.92 1.77 -12.64
N GLY A 178 -5.11 1.41 -12.13
CA GLY A 178 -6.09 0.60 -12.85
C GLY A 178 -6.59 1.20 -14.17
N ARG A 179 -6.48 2.53 -14.35
CA ARG A 179 -6.81 3.22 -15.61
C ARG A 179 -5.75 3.06 -16.70
N MET A 180 -4.55 2.56 -16.37
CA MET A 180 -3.50 2.31 -17.36
C MET A 180 -3.96 1.27 -18.40
N ARG A 181 -3.56 1.47 -19.67
CA ARG A 181 -3.92 0.61 -20.80
C ARG A 181 -2.68 0.20 -21.57
N SER A 182 -2.68 -1.02 -22.10
CA SER A 182 -1.54 -1.60 -22.83
C SER A 182 -1.22 -0.89 -24.14
N TYR A 183 -2.20 -0.25 -24.77
CA TYR A 183 -2.04 0.42 -26.06
C TYR A 183 -1.55 1.87 -25.96
N ARG A 184 -1.46 2.45 -24.75
CA ARG A 184 -0.97 3.82 -24.54
C ARG A 184 0.48 3.83 -24.08
N SER A 185 1.27 4.75 -24.62
CA SER A 185 2.60 5.05 -24.11
C SER A 185 2.47 5.59 -22.68
N SER A 186 2.91 4.80 -21.70
CA SER A 186 2.66 5.10 -20.29
C SER A 186 3.95 5.51 -19.57
N THR A 187 3.91 6.63 -18.85
CA THR A 187 5.01 7.14 -18.03
C THR A 187 4.60 7.20 -16.56
N LEU A 188 5.48 6.70 -15.69
CA LEU A 188 5.36 6.85 -14.25
C LEU A 188 6.28 7.99 -13.79
N GLU A 189 5.75 8.88 -12.96
CA GLU A 189 6.47 10.01 -12.38
C GLU A 189 6.50 9.85 -10.86
N LEU A 190 7.63 9.37 -10.33
CA LEU A 190 7.86 9.23 -8.91
C LEU A 190 8.48 10.52 -8.35
N GLY A 191 7.86 11.10 -7.33
CA GLY A 191 8.39 12.25 -6.62
C GLY A 191 7.41 12.79 -5.57
N PRO A 192 7.82 13.78 -4.75
CA PRO A 192 6.98 14.30 -3.68
C PRO A 192 5.79 15.14 -4.15
N GLY A 193 5.75 15.50 -5.44
CA GLY A 193 4.68 16.23 -6.08
C GLY A 193 4.81 16.14 -7.61
N PRO A 194 3.73 16.40 -8.35
CA PRO A 194 3.73 16.30 -9.81
C PRO A 194 4.73 17.28 -10.42
N ALA A 195 5.35 16.90 -11.54
CA ALA A 195 6.33 17.75 -12.23
C ALA A 195 5.71 19.03 -12.82
N SER A 196 4.38 19.09 -12.98
CA SER A 196 3.66 20.27 -13.44
C SER A 196 3.61 21.35 -12.35
N GLU A 197 4.20 22.52 -12.62
CA GLU A 197 4.16 23.71 -11.78
C GLU A 197 2.72 24.17 -11.50
N GLY A 198 2.18 23.72 -10.38
CA GLY A 198 0.92 24.15 -9.79
C GLY A 198 1.01 23.93 -8.29
N ALA A 199 0.25 24.71 -7.50
CA ALA A 199 0.22 24.51 -6.06
C ALA A 199 -0.11 23.04 -5.76
N VAL A 200 0.72 22.38 -4.95
CA VAL A 200 0.44 21.02 -4.47
C VAL A 200 -0.75 21.13 -3.53
N GLU A 201 -1.95 20.86 -4.04
CA GLU A 201 -3.16 20.82 -3.23
C GLU A 201 -3.18 19.54 -2.37
N GLY A 202 -3.79 19.63 -1.19
CA GLY A 202 -4.02 18.46 -0.34
C GLY A 202 -2.76 17.82 0.24
N VAL A 203 -1.74 18.62 0.57
CA VAL A 203 -0.55 18.13 1.30
C VAL A 203 -0.98 17.64 2.69
N SER A 204 -0.59 16.41 3.02
CA SER A 204 -0.84 15.80 4.33
C SER A 204 0.47 15.51 5.05
N ASP A 205 0.56 15.97 6.31
CA ASP A 205 1.65 15.61 7.22
C ASP A 205 1.13 14.49 8.14
N ARG A 206 1.87 13.39 8.22
CA ARG A 206 1.51 12.21 9.03
C ARG A 206 2.69 11.81 9.91
N ALA A 207 2.45 11.60 11.19
CA ALA A 207 3.37 10.90 12.08
C ALA A 207 2.88 9.46 12.24
N ILE A 208 3.67 8.49 11.77
CA ILE A 208 3.37 7.07 11.95
C ILE A 208 4.25 6.49 13.05
N GLN A 209 3.68 5.54 13.79
CA GLN A 209 4.42 4.74 14.76
C GLN A 209 4.80 3.43 14.08
N VAL A 210 6.09 3.21 13.87
CA VAL A 210 6.62 2.00 13.26
C VAL A 210 7.03 1.04 14.37
N PRO A 211 6.38 -0.13 14.51
CA PRO A 211 6.76 -1.10 15.53
C PRO A 211 8.19 -1.61 15.35
N LEU A 212 8.97 -1.72 16.43
CA LEU A 212 10.34 -2.28 16.34
C LEU A 212 10.34 -3.73 15.86
N ARG A 213 9.25 -4.48 16.08
CA ARG A 213 9.06 -5.83 15.51
C ARG A 213 9.05 -5.81 13.98
N TRP A 214 8.40 -4.81 13.38
CA TRP A 214 8.31 -4.63 11.94
C TRP A 214 9.69 -4.29 11.36
N LEU A 215 10.41 -3.34 11.99
CA LEU A 215 11.77 -2.98 11.58
C LEU A 215 12.73 -4.18 11.64
N ARG A 216 12.60 -5.01 12.68
CA ARG A 216 13.38 -6.24 12.80
C ARG A 216 13.03 -7.23 11.69
N ALA A 217 11.74 -7.46 11.45
CA ALA A 217 11.29 -8.37 10.39
C ALA A 217 11.77 -7.91 9.01
N PHE A 218 11.65 -6.60 8.71
CA PHE A 218 12.16 -6.02 7.47
C PHE A 218 13.67 -6.24 7.33
N GLY A 219 14.46 -5.97 8.36
CA GLY A 219 15.90 -6.23 8.35
C GLY A 219 16.26 -7.71 8.17
N GLN A 220 15.48 -8.62 8.77
CA GLN A 220 15.65 -10.07 8.60
C GLN A 220 15.35 -10.51 7.16
N VAL A 221 14.30 -9.99 6.54
CA VAL A 221 13.98 -10.25 5.13
C VAL A 221 15.09 -9.76 4.21
N GLN A 222 15.60 -8.53 4.43
CA GLN A 222 16.73 -8.01 3.67
C GLN A 222 17.96 -8.92 3.80
N ALA A 223 18.32 -9.33 5.02
CA ALA A 223 19.42 -10.25 5.24
C ALA A 223 19.20 -11.60 4.54
N ALA A 224 18.00 -12.18 4.65
CA ALA A 224 17.64 -13.44 4.00
C ALA A 224 17.73 -13.33 2.47
N SER A 225 17.38 -12.19 1.87
CA SER A 225 17.48 -11.97 0.42
C SER A 225 18.91 -11.99 -0.13
N THR A 226 19.92 -11.92 0.74
CA THR A 226 21.33 -12.06 0.37
C THR A 226 21.84 -13.50 0.44
N LEU A 227 21.04 -14.42 0.97
CA LEU A 227 21.38 -15.83 1.05
C LEU A 227 21.11 -16.54 -0.29
N PRO A 228 21.79 -17.66 -0.59
CA PRO A 228 21.49 -18.46 -1.78
C PRO A 228 20.01 -18.88 -1.79
N ALA A 229 19.32 -18.53 -2.88
CA ALA A 229 17.93 -18.93 -3.10
C ALA A 229 17.84 -20.14 -4.03
N HIS A 230 16.82 -20.98 -3.81
CA HIS A 230 16.42 -21.97 -4.80
C HIS A 230 15.47 -21.32 -5.80
N GLU A 231 15.95 -21.14 -7.01
CA GLU A 231 15.16 -20.60 -8.11
C GLU A 231 14.53 -21.73 -8.92
N PHE A 232 13.27 -21.54 -9.30
CA PHE A 232 12.57 -22.42 -10.22
C PHE A 232 11.65 -21.58 -11.11
N THR A 233 11.39 -22.07 -12.30
CA THR A 233 10.48 -21.42 -13.25
C THR A 233 9.16 -22.15 -13.27
N LEU A 234 8.06 -21.40 -13.19
CA LEU A 234 6.71 -21.92 -13.37
C LEU A 234 6.12 -21.36 -14.67
N ALA A 235 5.48 -22.23 -15.44
CA ALA A 235 4.57 -21.83 -16.50
C ALA A 235 3.19 -21.51 -15.90
N PRO A 236 2.37 -20.66 -16.57
CA PRO A 236 1.02 -20.37 -16.09
C PRO A 236 0.15 -21.61 -15.83
N ILE A 237 0.37 -22.69 -16.60
CA ILE A 237 -0.34 -23.96 -16.44
C ILE A 237 -0.02 -24.67 -15.12
N ASP A 238 1.16 -24.43 -14.54
CA ASP A 238 1.58 -25.09 -13.29
C ASP A 238 0.77 -24.58 -12.09
N LEU A 239 0.18 -23.38 -12.19
CA LEU A 239 -0.68 -22.78 -11.17
C LEU A 239 -2.15 -23.19 -11.30
N TYR A 240 -2.55 -23.87 -12.39
CA TYR A 240 -3.96 -24.20 -12.67
C TYR A 240 -4.62 -25.05 -11.57
N ASN A 241 -3.84 -25.86 -10.85
CA ASN A 241 -4.34 -26.72 -9.78
C ASN A 241 -4.07 -26.16 -8.36
N VAL A 242 -3.55 -24.93 -8.25
CA VAL A 242 -3.16 -24.30 -6.97
C VAL A 242 -4.14 -23.18 -6.56
N LEU A 243 -4.90 -22.64 -7.52
CA LEU A 243 -5.92 -21.60 -7.33
C LEU A 243 -7.33 -22.17 -7.42
#